data_AF-A0A2S9Q824-F1
#
_entry.id   AF-A0A2S9Q824-F1
#
_cell.length_a   1.000
_cell.length_b   1.000
_cell.length_c   1.000
_cell.angle_alpha   90.00
_cell.angle_beta   90.00
_cell.angle_gamma   90.00
#
_symmetry.space_group_name_H-M   'P 1'
#
loop_
_entity.id
_entity.type
_entity.pdbx_description
1 polymer ?
#
loop_
_entity_poly.entity_id
_entity_poly.type
_entity_poly.pdbx_seq_one_letter_code
_entity_poly.pdbx_strand_id
1 'polypeptide(L)'
;MPNPSGGPARAALAINWLALARLFRRARGGEAALKLALAYHNVFDIRNEDVQIVLADLADYTGFYRVNGEGIPPDDRAFSDGKRAAFGRLFRFLNLTDEEKAALVQAARTEAIASSNEGII
;
A
#
# COMPACT_ATOMS: atom_id res chain seq x y z
N MET A 1 12.73 47.62 -12.10
CA MET A 1 13.34 47.41 -10.77
C MET A 1 13.35 45.91 -10.46
N PRO A 2 14.40 45.37 -9.81
CA PRO A 2 14.61 43.93 -9.63
C PRO A 2 13.97 43.35 -8.34
N ASN A 3 13.64 42.04 -8.42
CA ASN A 3 13.37 40.93 -7.45
C ASN A 3 13.26 41.20 -5.92
N PRO A 4 12.44 40.47 -5.11
CA PRO A 4 12.72 39.06 -4.75
C PRO A 4 11.50 38.17 -4.36
N SER A 5 11.36 37.01 -4.96
CA SER A 5 10.95 35.77 -4.25
C SER A 5 11.28 34.57 -5.14
N GLY A 6 12.37 33.84 -4.93
CA GLY A 6 12.66 33.25 -3.62
C GLY A 6 11.59 32.23 -3.23
N GLY A 7 10.85 31.66 -4.18
CA GLY A 7 10.07 30.45 -3.93
C GLY A 7 11.04 29.34 -3.54
N PRO A 8 10.83 28.63 -2.41
CA PRO A 8 11.72 27.56 -2.02
C PRO A 8 11.79 26.57 -3.18
N ALA A 9 13.02 26.33 -3.65
CA ALA A 9 13.33 25.24 -4.54
C ALA A 9 12.53 24.02 -4.06
N ARG A 10 11.63 23.50 -4.91
CA ARG A 10 11.09 22.16 -4.71
C ARG A 10 12.30 21.25 -4.78
N ALA A 11 12.95 21.04 -3.64
CA ALA A 11 13.91 19.98 -3.48
C ALA A 11 13.13 18.74 -3.88
N ALA A 12 13.42 18.23 -5.08
CA ALA A 12 12.89 16.98 -5.54
C ALA A 12 13.35 15.96 -4.51
N LEU A 13 12.44 15.55 -3.63
CA LEU A 13 12.65 14.41 -2.75
C LEU A 13 12.97 13.26 -3.69
N ALA A 14 14.25 12.94 -3.83
CA ALA A 14 14.68 11.78 -4.58
C ALA A 14 14.17 10.57 -3.80
N ILE A 15 12.98 10.09 -4.16
CA ILE A 15 12.40 8.90 -3.59
C ILE A 15 13.36 7.77 -3.94
N ASN A 16 14.08 7.25 -2.94
CA ASN A 16 14.92 6.07 -3.13
C ASN A 16 14.03 4.84 -3.19
N TRP A 17 13.36 4.69 -4.33
CA TRP A 17 12.40 3.61 -4.60
C TRP A 17 13.03 2.23 -4.40
N LEU A 18 14.30 2.07 -4.81
CA LEU A 18 15.04 0.81 -4.65
C LEU A 18 15.28 0.47 -3.17
N ALA A 19 15.59 1.46 -2.33
CA ALA A 19 15.75 1.23 -0.89
C ALA A 19 14.43 0.85 -0.24
N LEU A 20 13.34 1.58 -0.53
CA LEU A 20 12.00 1.28 0.00
C LEU A 20 11.51 -0.10 -0.48
N ALA A 21 11.67 -0.41 -1.77
CA ALA A 21 11.29 -1.71 -2.31
C ALA A 21 12.08 -2.86 -1.69
N ARG A 22 13.38 -2.67 -1.39
CA ARG A 22 14.19 -3.67 -0.67
C ARG A 22 13.76 -3.82 0.78
N LEU A 23 13.46 -2.71 1.46
CA LEU A 23 12.97 -2.71 2.83
C LEU A 23 11.69 -3.53 2.92
N PHE A 24 10.66 -3.20 2.13
CA PHE A 24 9.37 -3.91 2.18
C PHE A 24 9.40 -5.32 1.57
N ARG A 25 10.40 -5.66 0.75
CA ARG A 25 10.62 -7.05 0.29
C ARG A 25 11.12 -7.95 1.42
N ARG A 26 11.95 -7.41 2.31
CA ARG A 26 12.55 -8.12 3.45
C ARG A 26 11.72 -8.00 4.72
N ALA A 27 10.96 -6.93 4.87
CA ALA A 27 10.10 -6.69 6.00
C ALA A 27 8.96 -7.72 5.99
N ARG A 28 9.10 -8.72 6.87
CA ARG A 28 8.09 -9.72 7.21
C ARG A 28 7.69 -9.43 8.66
N GLY A 29 6.41 -9.60 8.98
CA GLY A 29 5.91 -9.38 10.33
C GLY A 29 4.84 -8.30 10.46
N GLY A 30 4.30 -8.20 11.67
CA GLY A 30 3.28 -7.26 12.10
C GLY A 30 3.72 -5.80 11.96
N GLU A 31 4.98 -5.46 12.24
CA GLU A 31 5.48 -4.08 12.11
C GLU A 31 5.43 -3.61 10.64
N ALA A 32 5.86 -4.45 9.71
CA ALA A 32 5.86 -4.15 8.29
C ALA A 32 4.43 -3.97 7.75
N ALA A 33 3.53 -4.87 8.15
CA ALA A 33 2.12 -4.83 7.77
C ALA A 33 1.40 -3.60 8.34
N LEU A 34 1.70 -3.22 9.59
CA LEU A 34 1.16 -2.00 10.20
C LEU A 34 1.64 -0.74 9.46
N LYS A 35 2.95 -0.65 9.17
CA LYS A 35 3.51 0.50 8.41
C LYS A 35 2.86 0.61 7.03
N LEU A 36 2.63 -0.50 6.34
CA LEU A 36 1.93 -0.51 5.06
C LEU A 36 0.47 -0.07 5.21
N ALA A 37 -0.26 -0.59 6.20
CA ALA A 37 -1.65 -0.20 6.45
C ALA A 37 -1.79 1.32 6.66
N LEU A 38 -0.93 1.89 7.52
CA LEU A 38 -0.90 3.33 7.78
C LEU A 38 -0.53 4.11 6.51
N ALA A 39 0.46 3.65 5.74
CA ALA A 39 0.84 4.30 4.48
C ALA A 39 -0.30 4.31 3.45
N TYR A 40 -1.02 3.19 3.29
CA TYR A 40 -2.17 3.13 2.39
C TYR A 40 -3.27 4.10 2.81
N HIS A 41 -3.62 4.16 4.10
CA HIS A 41 -4.62 5.11 4.61
C HIS A 41 -4.18 6.57 4.46
N ASN A 42 -2.89 6.87 4.66
CA ASN A 42 -2.37 8.23 4.51
C ASN A 42 -2.37 8.70 3.05
N VAL A 43 -2.11 7.79 2.10
CA VAL A 43 -2.11 8.11 0.65
C VAL A 43 -3.54 8.18 0.11
N PHE A 44 -4.37 7.22 0.49
CA PHE A 44 -5.75 7.10 0.04
C PHE A 44 -6.71 7.42 1.19
N ASP A 45 -6.89 8.71 1.48
CA ASP A 45 -8.00 9.11 2.36
C ASP A 45 -9.32 8.88 1.62
N ILE A 46 -9.95 7.74 1.89
CA ILE A 46 -11.19 7.31 1.23
C ILE A 46 -12.35 8.29 1.44
N ARG A 47 -12.25 9.25 2.36
CA ARG A 47 -13.26 10.31 2.54
C ARG A 47 -13.15 11.41 1.48
N ASN A 48 -12.03 11.48 0.76
CA ASN A 48 -11.83 12.40 -0.34
C ASN A 48 -12.47 11.84 -1.63
N GLU A 49 -13.30 12.63 -2.29
CA GLU A 49 -14.00 12.24 -3.52
C GLU A 49 -13.03 11.91 -4.67
N ASP A 50 -11.95 12.67 -4.87
CA ASP A 50 -10.95 12.39 -5.91
C ASP A 50 -10.29 11.02 -5.70
N VAL A 51 -10.04 10.65 -4.44
CA VAL A 51 -9.53 9.33 -4.08
C VAL A 51 -10.56 8.25 -4.43
N GLN A 52 -11.84 8.47 -4.12
CA GLN A 52 -12.90 7.51 -4.46
C GLN A 52 -13.03 7.31 -5.97
N ILE A 53 -12.94 8.39 -6.76
CA ILE A 53 -12.97 8.35 -8.22
C ILE A 53 -11.81 7.51 -8.76
N VAL A 54 -10.57 7.76 -8.29
CA VAL A 54 -9.39 6.99 -8.71
C VAL A 54 -9.50 5.52 -8.31
N LEU A 55 -10.01 5.23 -7.12
CA LEU A 55 -10.22 3.85 -6.68
C LEU A 55 -11.29 3.13 -7.51
N ALA A 56 -12.35 3.82 -7.89
CA ALA A 56 -13.39 3.27 -8.76
C ALA A 56 -12.84 2.97 -10.17
N ASP A 57 -12.07 3.89 -10.76
CA ASP A 57 -11.40 3.69 -12.05
C ASP A 57 -10.45 2.48 -12.01
N LEU A 58 -9.60 2.40 -10.98
CA LEU A 58 -8.69 1.25 -10.81
C LEU A 58 -9.43 -0.08 -10.62
N ALA A 59 -10.56 -0.07 -9.89
CA ALA A 59 -11.39 -1.26 -9.73
C ALA A 59 -11.95 -1.73 -11.08
N ASP A 60 -12.38 -0.80 -11.95
CA ASP A 60 -12.87 -1.13 -13.29
C ASP A 60 -11.74 -1.62 -14.22
N TYR A 61 -10.61 -0.90 -14.26
CA TYR A 61 -9.45 -1.25 -15.08
C TYR A 61 -8.90 -2.66 -14.77
N THR A 62 -8.88 -3.01 -13.48
CA THR A 62 -8.45 -4.34 -13.03
C THR A 62 -9.53 -5.40 -13.21
N GLY A 63 -10.77 -5.01 -13.49
CA GLY A 63 -11.92 -5.91 -13.57
C GLY A 63 -12.28 -6.52 -12.23
N PHE A 64 -12.02 -5.83 -11.11
CA PHE A 64 -12.12 -6.37 -9.76
C PHE A 64 -13.49 -7.00 -9.47
N TYR A 65 -14.57 -6.37 -9.91
CA TYR A 65 -15.94 -6.85 -9.74
C TYR A 65 -16.44 -7.75 -10.88
N ARG A 66 -15.58 -8.10 -11.85
CA ARG A 66 -15.94 -8.93 -13.01
C ARG A 66 -15.42 -10.34 -12.82
N VAL A 67 -16.12 -11.32 -13.40
CA VAL A 67 -15.70 -12.72 -13.45
C VAL A 67 -15.22 -13.04 -14.85
N ASN A 68 -14.14 -13.80 -14.95
CA ASN A 68 -13.64 -14.31 -16.22
C ASN A 68 -14.66 -15.29 -16.82
N GLY A 69 -15.18 -14.96 -18.00
CA GLY A 69 -16.10 -15.82 -18.74
C GLY A 69 -15.52 -17.17 -19.14
N GLU A 70 -16.39 -18.04 -19.66
CA GLU A 70 -15.99 -19.32 -20.24
C GLU A 70 -15.21 -19.10 -21.55
N GLY A 71 -14.27 -19.99 -21.87
CA GLY A 71 -13.50 -19.94 -23.13
C GLY A 71 -12.32 -18.96 -23.17
N ILE A 72 -12.05 -18.21 -22.10
CA ILE A 72 -10.86 -17.35 -22.03
C ILE A 72 -9.58 -18.21 -21.97
N PRO A 73 -8.56 -17.91 -22.79
CA PRO A 73 -7.27 -18.60 -22.74
C PRO A 73 -6.65 -18.60 -21.33
N PRO A 74 -5.92 -19.66 -20.93
CA PRO A 74 -5.31 -19.75 -19.60
C PRO A 74 -4.42 -18.57 -19.22
N ASP A 75 -3.61 -18.07 -20.17
CA ASP A 75 -2.69 -16.96 -19.92
C ASP A 75 -3.43 -15.64 -19.67
N ASP A 76 -4.49 -15.37 -20.44
CA ASP A 76 -5.34 -14.20 -20.27
C ASP A 76 -6.11 -14.25 -18.95
N ARG A 77 -6.54 -15.45 -18.55
CA ARG A 77 -7.14 -15.69 -17.23
C ARG A 77 -6.12 -15.40 -16.11
N ALA A 78 -4.91 -15.93 -16.20
CA ALA A 78 -3.87 -15.68 -15.20
C ALA A 78 -3.50 -14.18 -15.11
N PHE A 79 -3.41 -13.50 -16.24
CA PHE A 79 -3.14 -12.06 -16.28
C PHE A 79 -4.25 -11.24 -15.62
N SER A 80 -5.52 -11.51 -15.95
CA SER A 80 -6.67 -10.84 -15.35
C SER A 80 -6.81 -11.15 -13.85
N ASP A 81 -6.57 -12.38 -13.42
CA ASP A 81 -6.51 -12.77 -12.01
C ASP A 81 -5.42 -11.97 -11.28
N GLY A 82 -4.24 -11.82 -11.89
CA GLY A 82 -3.14 -11.01 -11.37
C GLY A 82 -3.52 -9.53 -11.18
N LYS A 83 -4.20 -8.92 -12.15
CA LYS A 83 -4.69 -7.54 -12.04
C LYS A 83 -5.66 -7.39 -10.86
N ARG A 84 -6.62 -8.30 -10.73
CA ARG A 84 -7.61 -8.29 -9.63
C ARG A 84 -6.94 -8.48 -8.27
N ALA A 85 -5.96 -9.38 -8.19
CA ALA A 85 -5.19 -9.60 -6.96
C ALA A 85 -4.40 -8.35 -6.54
N ALA A 86 -3.84 -7.60 -7.50
CA ALA A 86 -3.13 -6.35 -7.22
C ALA A 86 -4.05 -5.28 -6.62
N PHE A 87 -5.25 -5.08 -7.18
CA PHE A 87 -6.23 -4.17 -6.59
C PHE A 87 -6.77 -4.69 -5.26
N GLY A 88 -7.03 -6.00 -5.15
CA GLY A 88 -7.49 -6.63 -3.91
C GLY A 88 -6.53 -6.42 -2.75
N ARG A 89 -5.21 -6.41 -3.00
CA ARG A 89 -4.20 -6.05 -1.98
C ARG A 89 -4.38 -4.64 -1.47
N LEU A 90 -4.56 -3.66 -2.35
CA LEU A 90 -4.77 -2.27 -1.99
C LEU A 90 -6.09 -2.12 -1.20
N PHE A 91 -7.18 -2.67 -1.73
CA PHE A 91 -8.51 -2.60 -1.13
C PHE A 91 -8.53 -3.24 0.26
N ARG A 92 -7.83 -4.35 0.46
CA ARG A 92 -7.68 -5.02 1.76
C ARG A 92 -7.11 -4.09 2.83
N PHE A 93 -6.04 -3.36 2.54
CA PHE A 93 -5.42 -2.46 3.51
C PHE A 93 -6.32 -1.27 3.85
N LEU A 94 -7.05 -0.74 2.87
CA LEU A 94 -7.99 0.36 3.10
C LEU A 94 -9.23 -0.04 3.90
N ASN A 95 -9.59 -1.32 3.89
CA ASN A 95 -10.75 -1.87 4.58
C ASN A 95 -10.38 -2.70 5.82
N LEU A 96 -9.17 -2.51 6.38
CA LEU A 96 -8.85 -3.10 7.67
C LEU A 96 -9.80 -2.54 8.75
N THR A 97 -10.47 -3.44 9.46
CA THR A 97 -11.26 -3.12 10.65
C THR A 97 -10.37 -2.58 11.76
N ASP A 98 -10.96 -1.90 12.75
CA ASP A 98 -10.19 -1.38 13.89
C ASP A 98 -9.60 -2.53 14.72
N GLU A 99 -10.29 -3.67 14.82
CA GLU A 99 -9.79 -4.89 15.43
C GLU A 99 -8.56 -5.43 14.70
N GLU A 100 -8.59 -5.47 13.36
CA GLU A 100 -7.45 -5.93 12.56
C GLU A 100 -6.26 -4.98 12.65
N LYS A 101 -6.51 -3.67 12.69
CA LYS A 101 -5.45 -2.67 12.95
C LYS A 101 -4.87 -2.85 14.35
N ALA A 102 -5.71 -3.06 15.36
CA ALA A 102 -5.26 -3.32 16.73
C ALA A 102 -4.41 -4.59 16.80
N ALA A 103 -4.82 -5.67 16.11
CA ALA A 103 -4.03 -6.90 16.01
C ALA A 103 -2.66 -6.66 15.37
N LEU A 104 -2.59 -5.87 14.29
CA LEU A 104 -1.31 -5.48 13.67
C LEU A 104 -0.43 -4.67 14.62
N VAL A 105 -1.01 -3.76 15.41
CA VAL A 105 -0.28 -2.99 16.44
C VAL A 105 0.28 -3.91 17.52
N GLN A 106 -0.51 -4.87 18.00
CA GLN A 106 -0.04 -5.82 19.01
C GLN A 106 1.07 -6.73 18.47
N ALA A 107 0.90 -7.26 17.25
CA ALA A 107 1.93 -8.06 16.60
C ALA A 107 3.24 -7.26 16.43
N ALA A 108 3.17 -6.01 15.99
CA ALA A 108 4.33 -5.13 15.87
C ALA A 108 5.04 -4.89 17.23
N ARG A 109 4.27 -4.75 18.32
CA ARG A 109 4.83 -4.61 19.67
C ARG A 109 5.52 -5.90 20.13
N THR A 110 4.89 -7.05 19.93
CA THR A 110 5.49 -8.36 20.26
C THR A 110 6.80 -8.58 19.53
N GLU A 111 6.86 -8.24 18.24
CA GLU A 111 8.09 -8.33 17.44
C GLU A 111 9.19 -7.39 17.95
N ALA A 112 8.85 -6.16 18.32
CA ALA A 112 9.81 -5.20 18.87
C ALA A 112 10.40 -5.68 20.21
N ILE A 113 9.57 -6.27 21.07
CA ILE A 113 10.00 -6.86 22.36
C ILE A 113 10.89 -8.08 22.11
N ALA A 114 10.51 -8.98 21.19
CA ALA A 114 11.31 -10.15 20.83
C ALA A 114 12.69 -9.75 20.30
N SER A 115 12.74 -8.77 19.38
CA SER A 115 14.00 -8.23 18.84
C SER A 115 14.88 -7.58 19.91
N SER A 116 14.27 -6.93 20.91
CA SER A 116 15.00 -6.31 22.02
C SER A 116 15.58 -7.35 22.99
N ASN A 117 14.87 -8.46 23.20
CA ASN A 117 15.34 -9.56 24.07
C ASN A 117 16.42 -10.44 23.42
N GLU A 118 16.52 -10.47 22.09
CA GLU A 118 17.55 -11.22 21.35
C GLU A 118 18.89 -10.46 21.22
N GLY A 119 19.00 -9.22 21.73
CA GLY A 119 20.28 -8.52 21.84
C GLY A 119 20.92 -8.13 20.50
N ILE A 120 20.12 -7.89 19.45
CA ILE A 120 20.61 -7.34 18.19
C ILE A 120 20.36 -5.83 18.19
N ILE A 121 21.35 -5.07 18.68
CA ILE A 121 21.50 -3.63 18.43
C ILE A 121 22.54 -3.47 17.32
#